data_AF-A0AAE3GWL3-F1
#
_entry.id   AF-A0AAE3GWL3-F1
#
_cell.length_a   1.000
_cell.length_b   1.000
_cell.length_c   1.000
_cell.angle_alpha   90.00
_cell.angle_beta   90.00
_cell.angle_gamma   90.00
#
_symmetry.space_group_name_H-M   'P 1'
#
loop_
_entity.id
_entity.type
_entity.pdbx_description
1 polymer ?
#
loop_
_entity_poly.entity_id
_entity_poly.type
_entity_poly.pdbx_seq_one_letter_code
_entity_poly.pdbx_strand_id
1 'polypeptide(L)' 'MPKIKRDERLNITINESLKRQFDVICAIKGLSMSDGAQQAIVKWVKENSTDELLKAIENIPTDEQP' A
#
# COMPACT_ATOMS: atom_id res chain seq x y z
N MET A 1 -2.20 -23.91 9.21
CA MET A 1 -3.19 -23.19 8.37
C MET A 1 -2.53 -21.91 7.88
N PRO A 2 -2.48 -21.63 6.57
CA PRO A 2 -1.87 -20.40 6.09
C PRO A 2 -2.67 -19.21 6.64
N LYS A 3 -1.98 -18.25 7.27
CA LYS A 3 -2.59 -17.00 7.75
C LYS A 3 -3.29 -16.35 6.55
N ILE A 4 -4.62 -16.25 6.60
CA ILE A 4 -5.38 -15.47 5.63
C ILE A 4 -4.82 -14.05 5.73
N LYS A 5 -4.13 -13.59 4.68
CA LYS A 5 -3.68 -12.19 4.60
C LYS A 5 -4.95 -11.34 4.63
N ARG A 6 -5.20 -10.67 5.75
CA ARG A 6 -6.31 -9.74 5.88
C ARG A 6 -5.90 -8.48 5.13
N ASP A 7 -6.71 -8.06 4.16
CA ASP A 7 -6.53 -6.75 3.56
C ASP A 7 -6.86 -5.69 4.61
N GLU A 8 -5.86 -4.88 4.97
CA GLU A 8 -6.03 -3.75 5.88
C GLU A 8 -6.45 -2.51 5.10
N ARG A 9 -7.40 -1.75 5.66
CA ARG A 9 -7.89 -0.51 5.04
C ARG A 9 -6.99 0.65 5.43
N LEU A 10 -6.38 1.30 4.44
CA LEU A 10 -5.67 2.55 4.62
C LEU A 10 -6.55 3.73 4.19
N ASN A 11 -6.86 4.61 5.13
CA ASN A 11 -7.59 5.86 4.85
C ASN A 11 -6.58 6.99 4.61
N ILE A 12 -6.60 7.61 3.43
CA ILE A 12 -5.63 8.64 3.04
C ILE A 12 -6.35 9.96 2.79
N THR A 13 -5.82 11.03 3.38
CA THR A 13 -6.23 12.40 3.06
C THR A 13 -5.28 12.98 2.01
N ILE A 14 -5.82 13.41 0.87
CA ILE A 14 -5.07 14.03 -0.22
C ILE A 14 -5.84 15.23 -0.78
N ASN A 15 -5.12 16.15 -1.43
CA ASN A 15 -5.74 17.26 -2.15
C ASN A 15 -6.66 16.76 -3.28
N GLU A 16 -7.80 17.42 -3.48
CA GLU A 16 -8.81 17.03 -4.47
C GLU A 16 -8.25 16.99 -5.91
N SER A 17 -7.41 17.96 -6.28
CA SER A 17 -6.80 18.01 -7.62
C SER A 17 -5.90 16.79 -7.86
N LEU A 18 -5.11 16.41 -6.86
CA LEU A 18 -4.28 15.21 -6.92
C LEU A 18 -5.12 13.94 -6.99
N LYS A 19 -6.19 13.85 -6.20
CA LYS A 19 -7.13 12.72 -6.26
C LYS A 19 -7.70 12.55 -7.66
N ARG A 20 -8.09 13.66 -8.30
CA ARG A 20 -8.70 13.65 -9.64
C ARG A 20 -7.69 13.26 -10.71
N GLN A 21 -6.47 13.79 -10.66
CA GLN A 21 -5.39 13.37 -11.55
C GLN A 21 -5.10 11.87 -11.40
N PHE A 22 -5.03 11.39 -10.16
CA PHE A 22 -4.77 10.00 -9.87
C PHE A 22 -5.88 9.07 -10.40
N ASP A 23 -7.14 9.44 -10.20
CA ASP A 23 -8.31 8.72 -10.71
C ASP A 23 -8.28 8.59 -12.25
N VAL A 24 -8.03 9.71 -12.95
CA VAL A 24 -7.92 9.71 -14.42
C VAL A 24 -6.79 8.79 -14.90
N ILE A 25 -5.62 8.85 -14.28
CA ILE A 25 -4.49 8.00 -14.65
C ILE A 25 -4.78 6.52 -14.37
N CYS A 26 -5.45 6.20 -13.25
CA CYS A 26 -5.89 4.84 -12.96
C CYS A 26 -6.88 4.33 -14.01
N ALA A 27 -7.86 5.15 -14.39
CA ALA A 27 -8.84 4.81 -15.41
C ALA A 27 -8.19 4.54 -16.78
N ILE A 28 -7.24 5.38 -17.21
CA ILE A 28 -6.47 5.18 -18.46
C ILE A 28 -5.71 3.85 -18.44
N LYS A 29 -5.20 3.45 -17.27
CA LYS A 29 -4.47 2.19 -17.08
C LYS A 29 -5.37 0.97 -16.83
N GLY A 30 -6.68 1.14 -16.76
CA GLY A 30 -7.61 0.07 -16.41
C GLY A 30 -7.46 -0.44 -14.98
N LEU A 31 -6.99 0.41 -14.06
CA LEU A 31 -6.77 0.08 -12.65
C LEU A 31 -7.84 0.73 -11.77
N SER A 32 -8.20 0.08 -10.67
CA SER A 32 -8.92 0.75 -9.59
C SER A 32 -7.99 1.72 -8.85
N MET A 33 -8.55 2.76 -8.20
CA MET A 33 -7.76 3.65 -7.35
C MET A 33 -7.04 2.88 -6.23
N SER A 34 -7.66 1.83 -5.68
CA SER A 34 -7.06 0.98 -4.65
C SER A 34 -5.83 0.25 -5.18
N ASP A 35 -5.93 -0.37 -6.37
CA ASP A 35 -4.80 -1.07 -6.99
C ASP A 35 -3.67 -0.10 -7.34
N GLY A 36 -4.02 1.06 -7.89
CA GLY A 36 -3.06 2.12 -8.18
C GLY A 36 -2.34 2.57 -6.90
N ALA A 37 -3.08 2.76 -5.80
CA ALA A 37 -2.51 3.22 -4.54
C ALA A 37 -1.61 2.16 -3.93
N GLN A 38 -2.03 0.89 -3.96
CA GLN A 38 -1.22 -0.23 -3.52
C GLN A 38 0.08 -0.33 -4.32
N GLN A 39 0.03 -0.20 -5.64
CA GLN A 39 1.24 -0.20 -6.48
C GLN A 39 2.17 0.98 -6.16
N ALA A 40 1.62 2.17 -5.94
CA ALA A 40 2.40 3.35 -5.57
C ALA A 40 3.08 3.17 -4.20
N ILE A 41 2.37 2.63 -3.21
CA ILE A 41 2.90 2.34 -1.89
C ILE A 41 4.00 1.28 -1.97
N VAL A 42 3.75 0.16 -2.67
CA VAL A 42 4.76 -0.90 -2.86
C VAL A 42 6.03 -0.35 -3.52
N LYS A 43 5.87 0.50 -4.54
CA LYS A 43 7.00 1.14 -5.21
C LYS A 43 7.77 2.04 -4.24
N TRP A 44 7.08 2.91 -3.52
CA TRP A 44 7.72 3.82 -2.57
C TRP A 44 8.47 3.06 -1.47
N VAL A 45 7.87 2.00 -0.91
CA VAL A 45 8.52 1.15 0.11
C VAL A 45 9.81 0.53 -0.41
N LYS A 46 9.80 -0.04 -1.63
CA LYS A 46 10.99 -0.63 -2.26
C LYS A 46 12.07 0.40 -2.58
N GLU A 47 11.70 1.61 -2.98
CA GLU A 47 12.65 2.68 -3.28
C GLU A 47 13.30 3.27 -2.03
N ASN A 48 12.67 3.13 -0.86
CA ASN A 48 13.10 3.75 0.40
C ASN A 48 13.56 2.73 1.46
N SER A 49 13.61 1.44 1.13
CA SER A 49 14.00 0.37 2.07
C SER A 49 14.93 -0.62 1.41
N THR A 50 15.75 -1.32 2.20
CA THR A 50 16.51 -2.48 1.75
C THR A 50 15.69 -3.77 1.93
N ASP A 51 15.97 -4.79 1.13
CA ASP A 51 15.32 -6.10 1.27
C ASP A 51 15.53 -6.70 2.67
N GLU A 52 16.68 -6.44 3.30
CA GLU A 52 16.99 -6.87 4.66
C GLU A 52 16.08 -6.19 5.70
N LEU A 53 15.84 -4.88 5.55
CA LEU A 53 14.95 -4.13 6.43
C LEU A 53 13.49 -4.59 6.28
N LEU A 54 13.02 -4.84 5.05
CA LEU A 54 11.66 -5.31 4.80
C LEU A 54 11.42 -6.68 5.40
N LYS A 55 12.38 -7.61 5.25
CA LYS A 55 12.32 -8.93 5.90
C LYS A 55 12.33 -8.82 7.42
N ALA A 56 13.10 -7.89 7.98
CA ALA A 56 13.09 -7.67 9.42
C ALA A 56 11.71 -7.23 9.92
N ILE A 57 11.04 -6.32 9.21
CA ILE A 57 9.70 -5.80 9.56
C ILE A 57 8.61 -6.88 9.42
N GLU A 58 8.64 -7.70 8.38
CA GLU A 58 7.67 -8.81 8.20
C GLU A 58 7.74 -9.87 9.31
N ASN A 59 8.90 -9.99 9.97
CA ASN A 59 9.12 -10.94 11.07
C ASN A 59 8.89 -10.34 12.46
N ILE A 60 8.53 -9.05 12.57
CA ILE A 60 8.13 -8.48 13.85
C ILE A 60 6.78 -9.09 14.21
N PRO A 61 6.67 -9.84 15.33
CA PRO A 61 5.37 -10.25 15.83
C PRO A 61 4.56 -8.98 16.08
N THR A 62 3.42 -8.84 15.39
CA THR A 62 2.40 -7.87 15.75
C THR A 62 1.86 -8.30 17.11
N ASP A 63 2.54 -7.87 18.16
CA ASP A 63 2.21 -8.14 19.55
C ASP A 63 0.75 -7.78 19.80
N GLU A 64 0.12 -8.69 20.56
CA GLU A 64 -1.28 -8.67 20.96
C GLU A 64 -1.74 -7.28 21.39
N GLN A 65 -2.85 -6.82 20.81
CA GLN A 65 -3.58 -5.68 21.37
C GLN A 65 -4.10 -6.08 22.77
N PRO A 66 -3.79 -5.32 23.84
CA PRO A 66 -4.53 -5.44 25.10
C PRO A 66 -5.98 -4.96 24.97
#